data_AF-A0A3A9FPW7-F1
#
_entry.id   AF-A0A3A9FPW7-F1
#
_cell.length_a   1.000
_cell.length_b   1.000
_cell.length_c   1.000
_cell.angle_alpha   90.00
_cell.angle_beta   90.00
_cell.angle_gamma   90.00
#
_symmetry.space_group_name_H-M   'P 1'
#
loop_
_entity.id
_entity.type
_entity.pdbx_description
1 polymer ?
#
loop_
_entity_poly.entity_id
_entity_poly.type
_entity_poly.pdbx_seq_one_letter_code
_entity_poly.pdbx_strand_id
1 'polypeptide(L)'
;MSVEGKYVNLIIDISHEKLDRTFQYKIPGHLLGKIQIGMVVQVPFGKGGKIRKGYVMEVTNRALVEEERMKWVEGIAPHSPVVEERFIQLAAWMREHYGSTMAAALKVVLPVKKTIKPKEKKEIHLLYCMEEAKEKLFFFMKKKQTARARLLEA
;
A
#
# COMPACT_ATOMS: atom_id res chain seq x y z
N MET A 1 8.38 -6.19 -22.17
CA MET A 1 9.38 -5.41 -22.93
C MET A 1 9.96 -4.37 -22.00
N SER A 2 11.28 -4.32 -21.81
CA SER A 2 11.91 -3.26 -21.03
C SER A 2 11.90 -1.99 -21.87
N VAL A 3 11.04 -1.05 -21.51
CA VAL A 3 10.95 0.25 -22.18
C VAL A 3 12.03 1.14 -21.56
N GLU A 4 13.02 1.54 -22.36
CA GLU A 4 14.07 2.45 -21.91
C GLU A 4 13.63 3.90 -22.10
N GLY A 5 13.70 4.70 -21.04
CA GLY A 5 13.38 6.12 -21.07
C GLY A 5 14.06 6.88 -19.94
N LYS A 6 14.30 8.18 -20.15
CA LYS A 6 14.87 9.08 -19.13
C LYS A 6 13.83 9.64 -18.16
N TYR A 7 12.55 9.62 -18.54
CA TYR A 7 11.46 10.18 -17.76
C TYR A 7 10.31 9.18 -17.60
N VAL A 8 9.51 9.39 -16.57
CA VAL A 8 8.30 8.61 -16.30
C VAL A 8 7.12 9.53 -16.11
N ASN A 9 5.97 9.15 -16.68
CA ASN A 9 4.70 9.81 -16.43
C ASN A 9 3.94 8.99 -15.38
N LEU A 10 3.58 9.65 -14.27
CA LEU A 10 3.02 8.99 -13.10
C LEU A 10 1.65 9.55 -12.74
N ILE A 11 0.71 8.68 -12.36
CA ILE A 11 -0.46 9.09 -11.57
C ILE A 11 -0.07 9.03 -10.09
N ILE A 12 -0.23 10.14 -9.37
CA ILE A 12 0.07 10.21 -7.94
C ILE A 12 -1.11 9.63 -7.15
N ASP A 13 -0.82 8.82 -6.13
CA ASP A 13 -1.83 8.20 -5.24
C ASP A 13 -2.48 9.24 -4.30
N ILE A 14 -3.26 10.14 -4.90
CA ILE A 14 -4.08 11.17 -4.27
C ILE A 14 -5.42 11.20 -4.99
N SER A 15 -6.49 10.88 -4.26
CA SER A 15 -7.86 10.90 -4.76
C SER A 15 -8.42 12.33 -4.73
N HIS A 16 -7.95 13.20 -5.62
CA HIS A 16 -8.49 14.55 -5.79
C HIS A 16 -8.58 14.88 -7.28
N GLU A 17 -9.78 15.23 -7.77
CA GLU A 17 -10.07 15.40 -9.21
C GLU A 17 -9.14 16.39 -9.91
N LYS A 18 -8.81 17.52 -9.28
CA LYS A 18 -7.90 18.52 -9.84
C LYS A 18 -6.47 18.00 -10.05
N LEU A 19 -6.13 16.88 -9.43
CA LEU A 19 -4.82 16.22 -9.50
C LEU A 19 -4.89 14.89 -10.26
N ASP A 20 -6.02 14.57 -10.89
CA ASP A 20 -6.22 13.36 -11.68
C ASP A 20 -5.62 13.49 -13.08
N ARG A 21 -4.31 13.68 -13.11
CA ARG A 21 -3.50 13.79 -14.33
C ARG A 21 -2.12 13.18 -14.10
N THR A 22 -1.42 12.92 -15.19
CA THR A 22 -0.03 12.45 -15.11
C THR A 22 0.92 13.58 -14.72
N PHE A 23 1.93 13.23 -13.93
CA PHE A 23 3.04 14.10 -13.54
C PHE A 23 4.34 13.46 -13.99
N GLN A 24 5.18 14.23 -14.65
CA GLN A 24 6.45 13.73 -15.18
C GLN A 24 7.60 13.87 -14.18
N TYR A 25 8.43 12.84 -14.07
CA TYR A 25 9.60 12.80 -13.20
C TYR A 25 10.83 12.27 -13.95
N LYS A 26 12.01 12.64 -13.48
CA LYS A 26 13.30 12.13 -13.98
C LYS A 26 13.65 10.81 -13.33
N ILE A 27 14.17 9.87 -14.12
CA ILE A 27 14.66 8.58 -13.62
C ILE A 27 16.13 8.72 -13.23
N PRO A 28 16.52 8.50 -11.96
CA PRO A 28 17.91 8.52 -11.57
C PRO A 28 18.67 7.34 -12.21
N GLY A 29 19.97 7.53 -12.46
CA GLY A 29 20.79 6.56 -13.21
C GLY A 29 20.72 5.12 -12.70
N HIS A 30 20.63 4.93 -11.37
CA HIS A 30 20.54 3.62 -10.74
C HIS A 30 19.19 2.90 -10.94
N LEU A 31 18.16 3.59 -11.43
CA LEU A 31 16.82 3.07 -11.76
C LEU A 31 16.55 3.00 -13.26
N LEU A 32 17.45 3.48 -14.11
CA LEU A 32 17.31 3.36 -15.57
C LEU A 32 17.18 1.89 -15.98
N GLY A 33 16.22 1.61 -16.87
CA GLY A 33 15.90 0.24 -17.33
C GLY A 33 15.20 -0.65 -16.29
N LYS A 34 15.10 -0.23 -15.02
CA LYS A 34 14.41 -0.98 -13.95
C LYS A 34 12.95 -0.59 -13.80
N ILE A 35 12.61 0.66 -14.11
CA ILE A 35 11.22 1.13 -14.05
C ILE A 35 10.48 0.71 -15.31
N GLN A 36 9.33 0.08 -15.14
CA GLN A 36 8.46 -0.37 -16.20
C GLN A 36 7.04 0.17 -15.99
N ILE A 37 6.26 0.21 -17.07
CA ILE A 37 4.83 0.55 -17.03
C ILE A 37 4.14 -0.39 -16.04
N GLY A 38 3.26 0.18 -15.21
CA GLY A 38 2.55 -0.54 -14.16
C GLY A 38 3.35 -0.73 -12.87
N MET A 39 4.60 -0.31 -12.77
CA MET A 39 5.28 -0.32 -11.48
C MET A 39 4.76 0.79 -10.56
N VAL A 40 4.92 0.60 -9.25
CA VAL A 40 4.68 1.65 -8.27
C VAL A 40 6.02 2.18 -7.80
N VAL A 41 6.18 3.49 -7.86
CA VAL A 41 7.38 4.22 -7.44
C VAL A 41 7.06 5.17 -6.30
N GLN A 42 8.10 5.63 -5.62
CA GLN A 42 8.04 6.65 -4.59
C GLN A 42 8.57 7.96 -5.16
N VAL A 43 7.80 9.04 -4.99
CA VAL A 43 8.15 10.37 -5.51
C VAL A 43 7.78 11.48 -4.52
N PRO A 44 8.59 12.56 -4.44
CA PRO A 44 8.25 13.74 -3.64
C PRO A 44 7.18 14.60 -4.32
N PHE A 45 6.01 14.76 -3.69
CA PHE A 45 4.89 15.52 -4.25
C PHE A 45 4.53 16.77 -3.43
N GLY A 46 4.10 17.82 -4.14
CA GLY A 46 3.64 19.09 -3.54
C GLY A 46 4.77 19.99 -2.99
N LYS A 47 4.36 21.08 -2.32
CA LYS A 47 5.27 22.10 -1.74
C LYS A 47 6.13 21.56 -0.59
N GLY A 48 5.58 20.66 0.22
CA GLY A 48 6.30 20.05 1.34
C GLY A 48 7.12 18.81 0.99
N GLY A 49 7.20 18.44 -0.30
CA GLY A 49 8.03 17.31 -0.76
C GLY A 49 7.68 15.95 -0.15
N LYS A 50 6.46 15.76 0.38
CA LYS A 50 6.07 14.50 1.02
C LYS A 50 6.18 13.36 0.03
N ILE A 51 6.83 12.27 0.44
CA ILE A 51 6.93 11.06 -0.38
C ILE A 51 5.54 10.43 -0.54
N ARG A 52 5.16 10.20 -1.79
CA ARG A 52 3.90 9.57 -2.18
C ARG A 52 4.18 8.43 -3.13
N LYS A 53 3.23 7.50 -3.21
CA LYS A 53 3.22 6.47 -4.24
C LYS A 53 2.79 7.09 -5.56
N GLY A 54 3.44 6.69 -6.63
CA GLY A 54 3.08 7.02 -8.01
C GLY A 54 2.99 5.75 -8.84
N TYR A 55 1.95 5.66 -9.67
CA TYR A 55 1.73 4.57 -10.60
C TYR A 55 2.33 4.94 -11.96
N VAL A 56 3.25 4.12 -12.46
CA VAL A 56 3.92 4.37 -13.76
C VAL A 56 2.94 4.08 -14.89
N MET A 57 2.57 5.13 -15.62
CA MET A 57 1.69 5.04 -16.77
C MET A 57 2.47 4.92 -18.08
N GLU A 58 3.64 5.55 -18.14
CA GLU A 58 4.47 5.62 -19.34
C GLU A 58 5.93 5.84 -18.95
N VAL A 59 6.84 5.27 -19.74
CA VAL A 59 8.28 5.53 -19.68
C VAL A 59 8.68 6.13 -21.02
N THR A 60 9.29 7.32 -21.02
CA THR A 60 9.52 8.10 -22.25
C THR A 60 10.86 8.84 -22.23
N ASN A 61 11.38 9.13 -23.42
CA ASN A 61 12.53 10.02 -23.62
C ASN A 61 12.14 11.47 -23.93
N ARG A 62 10.85 11.77 -23.99
CA ARG A 62 10.35 13.11 -24.28
C ARG A 62 10.03 13.86 -22.98
N ALA A 63 10.73 14.95 -22.74
CA ALA A 63 10.36 15.90 -21.70
C ALA A 63 9.10 16.69 -22.12
N LEU A 64 8.08 16.68 -21.26
CA LEU A 64 6.85 17.47 -21.36
C LEU A 64 6.93 18.78 -20.57
N VAL A 65 7.89 18.87 -19.65
CA VAL A 65 8.16 20.03 -18.80
C VAL A 65 9.66 20.32 -18.87
N GLU A 66 10.08 21.53 -18.53
CA GLU A 66 11.50 21.85 -18.36
C GLU A 66 12.14 20.94 -17.30
N GLU A 67 13.31 20.37 -17.62
CA GLU A 67 14.00 19.41 -16.74
C GLU A 67 14.33 19.98 -15.37
N GLU A 68 14.59 21.28 -15.28
CA GLU A 68 14.92 22.00 -14.05
C GLU A 68 13.78 21.99 -13.04
N ARG A 69 12.53 21.95 -13.53
CA ARG A 69 11.32 21.93 -12.71
C ARG A 69 10.90 20.51 -12.34
N MET A 70 11.46 19.50 -13.01
CA MET A 70 11.18 18.10 -12.73
C MET A 70 11.92 17.62 -11.48
N LYS A 71 11.19 16.90 -10.63
CA LYS A 71 11.76 16.18 -9.50
C LYS A 71 12.23 14.79 -9.95
N TRP A 72 13.09 14.18 -9.14
CA TRP A 72 13.57 12.82 -9.36
C TRP A 72 12.62 11.80 -8.74
N VAL A 73 12.59 10.59 -9.31
CA VAL A 73 12.04 9.42 -8.64
C VAL A 73 12.93 9.04 -7.47
N GLU A 74 12.34 8.86 -6.28
CA GLU A 74 13.07 8.53 -5.05
C GLU A 74 13.47 7.05 -5.04
N GLY A 75 12.57 6.18 -5.52
CA GLY A 75 12.79 4.74 -5.49
C GLY A 75 11.61 3.95 -6.05
N ILE A 76 11.81 2.64 -6.21
CA ILE A 76 10.73 1.70 -6.51
C ILE A 76 10.06 1.31 -5.19
N ALA A 77 8.73 1.32 -5.15
CA ALA A 77 8.02 0.96 -3.93
C ALA A 77 8.26 -0.53 -3.57
N PRO A 78 8.69 -0.84 -2.34
CA PRO A 78 9.00 -2.21 -1.94
C PRO A 78 7.76 -3.10 -1.99
N HIS A 79 7.96 -4.35 -2.41
CA HIS A 79 6.91 -5.37 -2.55
C HIS A 79 5.72 -4.96 -3.42
N SER A 80 5.85 -3.94 -4.26
CA SER A 80 4.78 -3.58 -5.17
C SER A 80 4.70 -4.60 -6.30
N PRO A 81 3.53 -5.19 -6.58
CA PRO A 81 3.35 -5.97 -7.78
C PRO A 81 3.56 -5.08 -9.00
N VAL A 82 4.15 -5.65 -10.05
CA VAL A 82 4.07 -5.06 -11.38
C VAL A 82 2.61 -5.16 -11.79
N VAL A 83 2.00 -4.02 -12.04
CA VAL A 83 0.63 -3.97 -12.52
C VAL A 83 0.65 -4.38 -13.98
N GLU A 84 -0.02 -5.47 -14.29
CA GLU A 84 -0.21 -5.87 -15.67
C GLU A 84 -1.00 -4.79 -16.43
N GLU A 85 -0.66 -4.60 -17.71
CA GLU A 85 -1.26 -3.58 -18.57
C GLU A 85 -2.80 -3.65 -18.61
N ARG A 86 -3.35 -4.87 -18.54
CA ARG A 86 -4.80 -5.12 -18.45
C ARG A 86 -5.48 -4.42 -17.27
N PHE A 87 -4.79 -4.28 -16.13
CA PHE A 87 -5.33 -3.58 -14.96
C PHE A 87 -5.29 -2.06 -15.16
N ILE A 88 -4.27 -1.55 -15.86
CA ILE A 88 -4.23 -0.12 -16.23
C ILE A 88 -5.39 0.20 -17.17
N GLN A 89 -5.63 -0.65 -18.17
CA GLN A 89 -6.77 -0.52 -19.09
C GLN A 89 -8.11 -0.59 -18.35
N LEU A 90 -8.26 -1.52 -17.40
CA LEU A 90 -9.46 -1.60 -16.57
C LEU A 90 -9.65 -0.35 -15.71
N ALA A 91 -8.58 0.18 -15.10
CA ALA A 91 -8.66 1.43 -14.34
C ALA A 91 -9.06 2.62 -15.23
N ALA A 92 -8.53 2.69 -16.45
CA ALA A 92 -8.90 3.72 -17.41
C ALA A 92 -10.39 3.62 -17.79
N TRP A 93 -10.88 2.41 -18.05
CA TRP A 93 -12.30 2.15 -18.30
C TRP A 93 -13.18 2.55 -17.11
N MET A 94 -12.79 2.21 -15.88
CA MET A 94 -13.51 2.60 -14.66
C MET A 94 -13.57 4.11 -14.45
N ARG A 95 -12.49 4.83 -14.76
CA ARG A 95 -12.45 6.30 -14.73
C ARG A 95 -13.45 6.88 -15.72
N GLU A 96 -13.47 6.38 -16.94
CA GLU A 96 -14.37 6.86 -18.01
C GLU A 96 -15.84 6.53 -17.74
N HIS A 97 -16.15 5.32 -17.25
CA HIS A 97 -17.52 4.86 -17.07
C HIS A 97 -18.18 5.34 -15.77
N TYR A 98 -17.40 5.54 -14.70
CA TYR A 98 -17.93 5.88 -13.37
C TYR A 98 -17.47 7.24 -12.84
N GLY A 99 -16.72 8.03 -13.64
CA GLY A 99 -16.24 9.36 -13.24
C GLY A 99 -15.27 9.33 -12.05
N SER A 100 -14.64 8.19 -11.77
CA SER A 100 -13.67 8.06 -10.68
C SER A 100 -12.31 8.64 -11.07
N THR A 101 -11.48 9.03 -10.09
CA THR A 101 -10.07 9.38 -10.38
C THR A 101 -9.28 8.14 -10.78
N MET A 102 -8.31 8.28 -11.68
CA MET A 102 -7.40 7.22 -12.09
C MET A 102 -6.67 6.60 -10.89
N ALA A 103 -6.25 7.42 -9.92
CA ALA A 103 -5.62 6.93 -8.69
C ALA A 103 -6.54 5.99 -7.89
N ALA A 104 -7.83 6.35 -7.76
CA ALA A 104 -8.82 5.52 -7.07
C ALA A 104 -9.10 4.22 -7.84
N ALA A 105 -9.28 4.30 -9.16
CA ALA A 105 -9.50 3.14 -10.02
C ALA A 105 -8.33 2.16 -9.96
N LEU A 106 -7.09 2.67 -10.11
CA LEU A 106 -5.88 1.87 -9.98
C LEU A 106 -5.84 1.16 -8.63
N LYS A 107 -6.05 1.89 -7.52
CA LYS A 107 -6.02 1.31 -6.17
C LYS A 107 -6.97 0.12 -5.96
N VAL A 108 -8.10 0.08 -6.68
CA VAL A 108 -9.07 -1.01 -6.62
C VAL A 108 -8.62 -2.22 -7.44
N VAL A 109 -8.10 -1.99 -8.64
CA VAL A 109 -7.71 -3.07 -9.56
C VAL A 109 -6.32 -3.64 -9.27
N LEU A 110 -5.48 -2.90 -8.53
CA LEU A 110 -4.16 -3.38 -8.15
C LEU A 110 -4.26 -4.48 -7.09
N PRO A 111 -3.62 -5.64 -7.29
CA PRO A 111 -3.59 -6.68 -6.29
C PRO A 111 -2.79 -6.22 -5.07
N VAL A 112 -3.46 -5.85 -3.99
CA VAL A 112 -2.77 -5.60 -2.73
C VAL A 112 -2.38 -6.97 -2.16
N LYS A 113 -1.08 -7.29 -2.14
CA LYS A 113 -0.59 -8.36 -1.25
C LYS A 113 -0.94 -7.91 0.16
N LYS A 114 -2.08 -8.38 0.68
CA LYS A 114 -2.36 -8.29 2.11
C LYS A 114 -1.24 -9.07 2.75
N THR A 115 -0.37 -8.39 3.49
CA THR A 115 0.42 -9.02 4.54
C THR A 115 -0.62 -9.55 5.53
N ILE A 116 -1.10 -10.76 5.25
CA ILE A 116 -1.97 -11.49 6.16
C ILE A 116 -1.07 -11.72 7.36
N LYS A 117 -1.28 -10.95 8.45
CA LYS A 117 -0.66 -11.29 9.72
C LYS A 117 -1.03 -12.75 9.97
N PRO A 118 -0.06 -13.66 10.16
CA PRO A 118 -0.38 -15.04 10.45
C PRO A 118 -1.35 -15.06 11.63
N LYS A 119 -2.43 -15.85 11.53
CA LYS A 119 -3.37 -15.99 12.65
C LYS A 119 -2.61 -16.59 13.82
N GLU A 120 -2.31 -15.77 14.83
CA GLU A 120 -1.77 -16.25 16.10
C GLU A 120 -2.87 -17.06 16.80
N LYS A 121 -2.68 -18.37 16.91
CA LYS A 121 -3.44 -19.18 17.86
C LYS A 121 -2.76 -19.03 19.23
N LYS A 122 -3.49 -18.51 20.21
CA LYS A 122 -3.04 -18.47 21.60
C LYS A 122 -3.85 -19.50 22.38
N GLU A 123 -3.16 -20.49 22.91
CA GLU A 123 -3.71 -21.48 23.83
C GLU A 123 -3.22 -21.14 25.23
N ILE A 124 -4.10 -21.28 26.22
CA ILE A 124 -3.80 -21.08 27.63
C ILE A 124 -4.12 -22.38 28.35
N HIS A 125 -3.23 -22.77 29.26
CA HIS A 125 -3.42 -23.95 30.09
C HIS A 125 -3.44 -23.54 31.56
N LEU A 126 -4.23 -24.25 32.34
CA LEU A 126 -4.31 -24.06 33.78
C LEU A 126 -3.00 -24.56 34.42
N LEU A 127 -2.28 -23.67 35.11
CA LEU A 127 -1.06 -24.01 35.85
C LEU A 127 -1.32 -24.48 37.28
N TYR A 128 -2.58 -24.44 37.72
CA TYR A 128 -3.00 -24.86 39.06
C TYR A 128 -3.44 -26.32 39.04
N CYS A 129 -3.21 -27.02 40.15
CA CYS A 129 -3.92 -28.27 40.39
C CYS A 129 -5.42 -27.99 40.62
N MET A 130 -6.27 -29.01 40.52
CA MET A 130 -7.72 -28.84 40.62
C MET A 130 -8.19 -28.25 41.95
N GLU A 131 -7.47 -28.50 43.03
CA GLU A 131 -7.79 -27.98 44.37
C GLU A 131 -7.46 -26.48 44.45
N GLU A 132 -6.24 -26.09 44.09
CA GLU A 132 -5.80 -24.70 44.02
C GLU A 132 -6.67 -23.86 43.05
N ALA A 133 -7.08 -24.45 41.93
CA ALA A 133 -7.94 -23.78 40.95
C ALA A 133 -9.32 -23.43 41.55
N LYS A 134 -9.91 -24.34 42.33
CA LYS A 134 -11.20 -24.10 43.02
C LYS A 134 -11.07 -23.01 44.08
N GLU A 135 -9.98 -23.01 44.85
CA GLU A 135 -9.71 -21.96 45.83
C GLU A 135 -9.57 -20.58 45.17
N LYS A 136 -8.83 -20.51 44.05
CA LYS A 136 -8.67 -19.27 43.28
C LYS A 136 -9.98 -18.82 42.65
N LEU A 137 -10.80 -19.74 42.15
CA LEU A 137 -12.14 -19.44 41.63
C LEU A 137 -13.01 -18.81 42.73
N PHE A 138 -13.06 -19.42 43.90
CA PHE A 138 -13.81 -18.88 45.04
C PHE A 138 -13.30 -17.49 45.46
N PHE A 139 -11.97 -17.32 45.50
CA PHE A 139 -11.34 -16.03 45.78
C PHE A 139 -11.72 -14.96 44.74
N PHE A 140 -11.67 -15.28 43.44
CA PHE A 140 -12.02 -14.34 42.37
C PHE A 140 -13.50 -13.99 42.36
N MET A 141 -14.39 -14.95 42.65
CA MET A 141 -15.82 -14.71 42.83
C MET A 141 -16.09 -13.77 44.01
N LYS A 142 -15.47 -14.02 45.17
CA LYS A 142 -15.62 -13.17 46.36
C LYS A 142 -15.10 -11.74 46.14
N LYS A 143 -14.02 -11.59 45.37
CA LYS A 143 -13.44 -10.28 45.01
C LYS A 143 -14.09 -9.63 43.78
N LYS A 144 -15.17 -10.20 43.23
CA LYS A 144 -15.88 -9.74 42.02
C LYS A 144 -14.96 -9.58 40.79
N GLN A 145 -13.92 -10.41 40.69
CA GLN A 145 -13.01 -10.47 39.54
C GLN A 145 -13.59 -11.39 38.44
N THR A 146 -14.71 -10.97 37.86
CA THR A 146 -15.55 -11.78 36.96
C THR A 146 -14.82 -12.33 35.73
N ALA A 147 -13.89 -11.57 35.15
CA ALA A 147 -13.10 -12.03 33.99
C ALA A 147 -12.14 -13.19 34.34
N ARG A 148 -11.56 -13.18 35.55
CA ARG A 148 -10.64 -14.24 36.00
C ARG A 148 -11.40 -15.49 36.46
N ALA A 149 -12.56 -15.31 37.09
CA ALA A 149 -13.44 -16.44 37.44
C ALA A 149 -13.90 -17.18 36.18
N ARG A 150 -14.37 -16.46 35.15
CA ARG A 150 -14.79 -17.05 33.86
C ARG A 150 -13.68 -17.86 33.19
N LEU A 151 -12.42 -17.44 33.32
CA LEU A 151 -11.27 -18.14 32.73
C LEU A 151 -10.92 -19.44 33.47
N LEU A 152 -11.29 -19.56 34.76
CA LEU A 152 -11.13 -20.78 35.55
C LEU A 152 -12.34 -21.72 35.45
N GLU A 153 -13.50 -21.24 34.97
CA GLU A 153 -14.72 -22.04 34.76
C GLU A 153 -14.79 -22.69 33.36
N ALA A 154 -14.08 -22.15 32.37
CA ALA A 154 -14.07 -22.59 30.98
C ALA A 154 -13.15 -23.79 30.75
#